data_AF-A0A1M4SFU4-F1
#
_entry.id   AF-A0A1M4SFU4-F1
#
_cell.length_a   1.000
_cell.length_b   1.000
_cell.length_c   1.000
_cell.angle_alpha   90.00
_cell.angle_beta   90.00
_cell.angle_gamma   90.00
#
_symmetry.space_group_name_H-M   'P 1'
#
loop_
_entity.id
_entity.type
_entity.pdbx_description
1 polymer ?
#
loop_
_entity_poly.entity_id
_entity_poly.type
_entity_poly.pdbx_seq_one_letter_code
_entity_poly.pdbx_strand_id
1 'polypeptide(L)'
;MYSVTFDNVRKSFGSVHALDSASFNITRGSCTAILGPNGAGKSTSINIMLGILKSDGGEVEVLGTTPHEAMAKGRVGAMIQSNSGVGVPAQIRVGELISVMRKLYPRPLSYKEVIELSALEDLEARRTDRLSGGEAQRLSFA
;
A
#
# COMPACT_ATOMS: atom_id res chain seq x y z
N MET A 1 -13.82 -17.05 3.60
CA MET A 1 -14.11 -15.64 4.00
C MET A 1 -13.19 -14.73 3.19
N TYR A 2 -13.71 -13.65 2.60
CA TYR A 2 -12.94 -12.73 1.77
C TYR A 2 -12.18 -11.70 2.61
N SER A 3 -11.05 -11.20 2.09
CA SER A 3 -10.27 -10.09 2.65
C SER A 3 -10.70 -8.77 2.03
N VAL A 4 -11.15 -8.79 0.77
CA VAL A 4 -11.71 -7.63 0.06
C VAL A 4 -12.93 -8.07 -0.73
N THR A 5 -13.98 -7.25 -0.69
CA THR A 5 -15.16 -7.40 -1.53
C THR A 5 -15.47 -6.09 -2.23
N PHE A 6 -15.67 -6.16 -3.54
CA PHE A 6 -16.22 -5.11 -4.38
C PHE A 6 -17.58 -5.58 -4.86
N ASP A 7 -18.63 -4.80 -4.60
CA ASP A 7 -19.98 -5.05 -5.11
C ASP A 7 -20.48 -3.84 -5.90
N ASN A 8 -20.58 -4.02 -7.22
CA ASN A 8 -21.07 -3.03 -8.20
C ASN A 8 -20.39 -1.66 -8.08
N VAL A 9 -19.08 -1.67 -7.84
CA VAL A 9 -18.31 -0.46 -7.54
C VAL A 9 -18.14 0.39 -8.79
N ARG A 10 -18.44 1.69 -8.64
CA ARG A 10 -18.31 2.69 -9.70
C ARG A 10 -17.34 3.78 -9.32
N LYS A 11 -16.55 4.24 -10.27
CA LYS A 11 -15.70 5.43 -10.13
C LYS A 11 -15.51 6.14 -11.45
N SER A 12 -15.78 7.44 -11.45
CA SER A 12 -15.66 8.31 -12.61
C SER A 12 -14.77 9.53 -12.30
N PHE A 13 -14.06 10.00 -13.32
CA PHE A 13 -13.29 11.23 -13.31
C PHE A 13 -13.74 12.08 -14.51
N GLY A 14 -14.64 13.02 -14.26
CA GLY A 14 -15.33 13.74 -15.35
C GLY A 14 -16.10 12.76 -16.23
N SER A 15 -15.79 12.73 -17.53
CA SER A 15 -16.39 11.82 -18.51
C SER A 15 -15.77 10.41 -18.53
N VAL A 16 -14.68 10.18 -17.80
CA VAL A 16 -13.98 8.89 -17.81
C VAL A 16 -14.51 7.99 -16.70
N HIS A 17 -15.12 6.88 -17.07
CA HIS A 17 -15.51 5.82 -16.13
C HIS A 17 -14.31 4.89 -15.88
N ALA A 18 -13.57 5.17 -14.79
CA ALA A 18 -12.43 4.35 -14.40
C ALA A 18 -12.85 2.97 -13.85
N LEU A 19 -14.02 2.89 -13.23
CA LEU A 19 -14.69 1.65 -12.85
C LEU A 19 -16.18 1.77 -13.19
N ASP A 20 -16.71 0.77 -13.88
CA ASP A 20 -18.13 0.67 -14.20
C ASP A 20 -18.68 -0.67 -13.69
N SER A 21 -19.34 -0.62 -12.53
CA SER A 21 -20.00 -1.76 -11.90
C SER A 21 -19.06 -2.95 -11.63
N ALA A 22 -17.86 -2.66 -11.13
CA ALA A 22 -16.85 -3.66 -10.84
C ALA A 22 -17.26 -4.50 -9.60
N SER A 23 -17.35 -5.82 -9.79
CA SER A 23 -17.68 -6.79 -8.73
C SER A 23 -16.66 -7.91 -8.69
N PHE A 24 -15.96 -8.06 -7.57
CA PHE A 24 -15.00 -9.15 -7.35
C PHE A 24 -14.72 -9.36 -5.87
N ASN A 25 -14.18 -10.54 -5.55
CA ASN A 25 -13.78 -10.90 -4.20
C ASN A 25 -12.32 -11.37 -4.17
N ILE A 26 -11.58 -10.92 -3.16
CA ILE A 26 -10.22 -11.40 -2.86
C ILE A 26 -10.30 -12.32 -1.64
N THR A 27 -9.80 -13.54 -1.77
CA THR A 27 -9.82 -14.52 -0.68
C THR A 27 -8.77 -14.18 0.38
N ARG A 28 -9.09 -14.41 1.66
CA ARG A 28 -8.09 -14.28 2.73
C ARG A 28 -6.93 -15.26 2.49
N GLY A 29 -5.71 -14.78 2.66
CA GLY A 29 -4.49 -15.58 2.51
C GLY A 29 -4.05 -15.84 1.07
N SER A 30 -4.70 -15.23 0.07
CA SER A 30 -4.25 -15.34 -1.33
C SER A 30 -3.31 -14.21 -1.71
N CYS A 31 -2.35 -14.52 -2.59
CA CYS A 31 -1.67 -13.53 -3.40
C CYS A 31 -2.50 -13.29 -4.67
N THR A 32 -2.94 -12.05 -4.90
CA THR A 32 -3.80 -11.69 -6.03
C THR A 32 -3.14 -10.61 -6.87
N ALA A 33 -3.05 -10.83 -8.18
CA ALA A 33 -2.57 -9.85 -9.14
C ALA A 33 -3.76 -9.24 -9.90
N ILE A 34 -3.75 -7.91 -10.06
CA ILE A 34 -4.72 -7.19 -10.90
C ILE A 34 -4.02 -6.83 -12.21
N LEU A 35 -4.47 -7.44 -13.31
CA LEU A 35 -3.87 -7.29 -14.63
C LEU A 35 -4.82 -6.55 -15.57
N GLY A 36 -4.26 -5.86 -16.56
CA GLY A 36 -5.02 -5.11 -17.56
C GLY A 36 -4.22 -3.97 -18.18
N PRO A 37 -4.66 -3.40 -19.31
CA PRO A 37 -3.98 -2.30 -19.98
C PRO A 37 -3.98 -1.02 -19.14
N ASN A 38 -3.20 -0.02 -19.58
CA ASN A 38 -3.26 1.32 -18.97
C ASN A 38 -4.68 1.88 -19.11
N GLY A 39 -5.18 2.51 -18.04
CA GLY A 39 -6.55 3.01 -17.98
C GLY A 39 -7.61 1.99 -17.57
N ALA A 40 -7.29 0.70 -17.43
CA ALA A 40 -8.24 -0.35 -17.03
C ALA A 40 -8.74 -0.28 -15.57
N GLY A 41 -8.54 0.84 -14.86
CA GLY A 41 -9.02 1.00 -13.48
C GLY A 41 -8.16 0.37 -12.38
N LYS A 42 -7.06 -0.34 -12.69
CA LYS A 42 -6.20 -1.04 -11.68
C LYS A 42 -5.79 -0.17 -10.49
N SER A 43 -5.13 0.96 -10.75
CA SER A 43 -4.69 1.89 -9.70
C SER A 43 -5.88 2.55 -9.00
N THR A 44 -7.01 2.70 -9.71
CA THR A 44 -8.26 3.21 -9.11
C THR A 44 -8.80 2.21 -8.09
N SER A 45 -8.87 0.92 -8.44
CA SER A 45 -9.28 -0.14 -7.52
C SER A 45 -8.37 -0.22 -6.30
N ILE A 46 -7.04 -0.14 -6.49
CA ILE A 46 -6.06 -0.12 -5.39
C ILE A 46 -6.29 1.08 -4.49
N ASN A 47 -6.41 2.28 -5.04
CA ASN A 47 -6.63 3.50 -4.24
C ASN A 47 -7.96 3.48 -3.48
N ILE A 48 -8.99 2.82 -4.03
CA ILE A 48 -10.26 2.59 -3.32
C ILE A 48 -10.08 1.60 -2.17
N MET A 49 -9.37 0.48 -2.39
CA MET A 49 -9.02 -0.48 -1.32
C MET A 49 -8.18 0.16 -0.20
N LEU A 50 -7.33 1.12 -0.54
CA LEU A 50 -6.53 1.90 0.40
C LEU A 50 -7.29 3.09 1.02
N GLY A 51 -8.58 3.27 0.71
CA GLY A 51 -9.37 4.39 1.23
C GLY A 51 -8.88 5.78 0.81
N ILE A 52 -7.92 5.88 -0.12
CA ILE A 52 -7.42 7.13 -0.70
C ILE A 52 -8.48 7.76 -1.60
N LEU A 53 -9.20 6.91 -2.34
CA LEU A 53 -10.34 7.31 -3.17
C LEU A 53 -11.63 6.71 -2.61
N LYS A 54 -12.69 7.52 -2.62
CA LYS A 54 -14.05 7.04 -2.39
C LYS A 54 -14.66 6.61 -3.73
N SER A 55 -15.37 5.48 -3.75
CA SER A 55 -16.22 5.10 -4.88
C SER A 55 -17.39 6.07 -5.03
N ASP A 56 -17.90 6.22 -6.25
CA ASP A 56 -19.09 7.04 -6.52
C ASP A 56 -20.39 6.24 -6.33
N GLY A 57 -20.28 4.90 -6.27
CA GLY A 57 -21.37 3.98 -5.98
C GLY A 57 -20.87 2.56 -5.78
N GLY A 58 -21.79 1.67 -5.39
CA GLY A 58 -21.47 0.30 -4.96
C GLY A 58 -20.84 0.27 -3.57
N GLU A 59 -20.50 -0.92 -3.11
CA GLU A 59 -19.95 -1.15 -1.77
C GLU A 59 -18.56 -1.79 -1.84
N VAL A 60 -17.70 -1.37 -0.91
CA VAL A 60 -16.35 -1.91 -0.76
C VAL A 60 -16.12 -2.26 0.68
N GLU A 61 -15.73 -3.50 0.92
CA GLU A 61 -15.31 -3.99 2.23
C GLU A 61 -13.85 -4.45 2.17
N VAL A 62 -13.07 -4.09 3.18
CA VAL A 62 -11.69 -4.51 3.41
C VAL A 62 -11.57 -5.01 4.84
N LEU A 63 -11.23 -6.28 5.00
CA LEU A 63 -11.02 -6.97 6.27
C LEU A 63 -12.19 -6.84 7.27
N GLY A 64 -13.44 -6.91 6.80
CA GLY A 64 -14.61 -6.82 7.69
C GLY A 64 -15.12 -5.40 7.95
N THR A 65 -14.57 -4.38 7.29
CA THR A 65 -14.96 -2.97 7.49
C THR A 65 -14.74 -2.14 6.22
N THR A 66 -14.99 -0.84 6.26
CA THR A 66 -14.70 0.08 5.16
C THR A 66 -13.19 0.23 4.91
N PRO A 67 -12.75 0.53 3.67
CA PRO A 67 -11.34 0.79 3.35
C PRO A 67 -10.68 1.81 4.28
N HIS A 68 -11.36 2.93 4.54
CA HIS A 68 -10.86 3.99 5.41
C HIS A 68 -10.61 3.51 6.84
N GLU A 69 -11.55 2.76 7.41
CA GLU A 69 -11.37 2.20 8.76
C GLU A 69 -10.26 1.15 8.83
N ALA A 70 -10.13 0.30 7.81
CA ALA A 70 -9.08 -0.72 7.76
C ALA A 70 -7.68 -0.08 7.78
N MET A 71 -7.50 1.01 7.02
CA MET A 71 -6.28 1.80 7.01
C MET A 71 -6.04 2.53 8.34
N ALA A 72 -7.05 3.24 8.87
CA ALA A 72 -6.95 3.98 10.12
C ALA A 72 -6.59 3.08 11.32
N LYS A 73 -7.04 1.81 11.29
CA LYS A 73 -6.72 0.79 12.31
C LYS A 73 -5.37 0.11 12.06
N GLY A 74 -4.61 0.50 11.04
CA GLY A 74 -3.30 -0.08 10.70
C GLY A 74 -3.37 -1.54 10.26
N ARG A 75 -4.50 -1.98 9.66
CA ARG A 75 -4.70 -3.37 9.23
C ARG A 75 -4.24 -3.63 7.79
N VAL A 76 -3.96 -2.58 7.04
CA VAL A 76 -3.54 -2.62 5.64
C VAL A 76 -2.24 -1.84 5.51
N GLY A 77 -1.23 -2.46 4.90
CA GLY A 77 0.01 -1.80 4.49
C GLY A 77 0.02 -1.63 2.99
N ALA A 78 0.67 -0.57 2.50
CA ALA A 78 0.77 -0.28 1.08
C ALA A 78 2.15 0.25 0.73
N MET A 79 2.76 -0.35 -0.30
CA MET A 79 3.93 0.21 -0.96
C MET A 79 3.43 1.03 -2.14
N ILE A 80 3.36 2.35 -1.99
CA ILE A 80 2.81 3.24 -3.03
C ILE A 80 3.86 3.43 -4.12
N GLN A 81 3.47 3.22 -5.37
CA GLN A 81 4.32 3.50 -6.52
C GLN A 81 4.58 5.02 -6.60
N SER A 82 5.82 5.43 -6.40
CA SER A 82 6.26 6.82 -6.56
C SER A 82 7.06 6.97 -7.86
N ASN A 83 6.69 7.99 -8.64
CA ASN A 83 7.35 8.31 -9.92
C ASN A 83 8.73 8.98 -9.74
N SER A 84 9.14 9.28 -8.50
CA SER A 84 10.31 10.11 -8.17
C SER A 84 11.26 9.43 -7.16
N GLY A 85 11.29 8.10 -7.12
CA GLY A 85 12.03 7.33 -6.12
C GLY A 85 11.09 6.63 -5.15
N VAL A 86 11.56 6.25 -3.97
CA VAL A 86 10.80 5.38 -3.05
C VAL A 86 9.81 6.16 -2.16
N GLY A 87 9.67 7.48 -2.36
CA GLY A 87 8.90 8.32 -1.44
C GLY A 87 9.55 8.42 -0.05
N VAL A 88 10.81 7.98 0.05
CA VAL A 88 11.60 8.00 1.27
C VAL A 88 12.18 9.40 1.47
N PRO A 89 12.03 10.02 2.66
CA PRO A 89 12.67 11.29 2.96
C PRO A 89 14.17 11.24 2.67
N ALA A 90 14.67 12.22 1.92
CA ALA A 90 16.10 12.28 1.62
C ALA A 90 16.89 12.68 2.87
N GLN A 91 18.18 12.31 2.89
CA GLN A 91 19.16 12.78 3.88
C GLN A 91 19.00 12.27 5.33
N ILE A 92 18.02 11.41 5.61
CA ILE A 92 17.88 10.69 6.88
C ILE A 92 18.63 9.35 6.83
N ARG A 93 19.02 8.78 7.97
CA ARG A 93 19.56 7.41 8.00
C ARG A 93 18.44 6.37 7.92
N VAL A 94 18.74 5.22 7.33
CA VAL A 94 17.81 4.08 7.21
C VAL A 94 17.22 3.68 8.56
N GLY A 95 18.05 3.48 9.58
CA GLY A 95 17.60 3.06 10.91
C GLY A 95 16.75 4.10 11.64
N GLU A 96 17.02 5.39 11.40
CA GLU A 96 16.21 6.49 11.94
C GLU A 96 14.82 6.51 11.32
N LEU A 97 14.74 6.36 9.99
CA LEU A 97 13.46 6.29 9.28
C LEU A 97 12.63 5.09 9.76
N ILE A 98 13.23 3.89 9.80
CA ILE A 98 12.55 2.68 10.29
C ILE A 98 12.05 2.90 11.72
N SER A 99 12.88 3.51 12.58
CA SER A 99 12.49 3.81 13.97
C SER A 99 11.32 4.78 14.06
N VAL A 100 11.25 5.80 13.19
CA VAL A 100 10.12 6.73 13.13
C VAL A 100 8.87 6.03 12.60
N MET A 101 8.97 5.33 11.47
CA MET A 101 7.85 4.66 10.82
C MET A 101 7.22 3.62 11.75
N ARG A 102 8.03 2.81 12.45
CA ARG A 102 7.54 1.84 13.43
C ARG A 102 6.69 2.49 14.53
N LYS A 103 7.01 3.71 14.97
CA LYS A 103 6.23 4.41 16.00
C LYS A 103 4.87 4.91 15.51
N LEU A 104 4.64 4.97 14.19
CA LEU A 104 3.36 5.37 13.61
C LEU A 104 2.35 4.22 13.53
N TYR A 105 2.80 2.97 13.65
CA TYR A 105 1.92 1.80 13.61
C TYR A 105 1.39 1.47 15.01
N PRO A 106 0.10 1.08 15.15
CA PRO A 106 -0.47 0.69 16.44
C PRO A 106 0.19 -0.57 17.05
N ARG A 107 0.68 -1.47 16.19
CA ARG A 107 1.32 -2.74 16.57
C ARG A 107 2.48 -3.04 15.62
N PRO A 108 3.63 -2.35 15.76
CA PRO A 108 4.76 -2.54 14.87
C PRO A 108 5.50 -3.84 15.18
N LEU A 109 6.15 -4.40 14.16
CA LEU A 109 7.18 -5.42 14.35
C LEU A 109 8.36 -4.85 15.15
N SER A 110 9.16 -5.73 15.77
CA SER A 110 10.41 -5.31 16.40
C SER A 110 11.37 -4.74 15.34
N TYR A 111 12.32 -3.90 15.77
CA TYR A 111 13.30 -3.31 14.84
C TYR A 111 14.09 -4.39 14.11
N LYS A 112 14.50 -5.42 14.85
CA LYS A 112 15.23 -6.57 14.35
C LYS A 112 14.43 -7.34 13.28
N GLU A 113 13.17 -7.64 13.55
CA GLU A 113 12.30 -8.32 12.56
C GLU A 113 12.13 -7.51 11.28
N VAL A 114 12.00 -6.18 11.37
CA VAL A 114 11.90 -5.31 10.18
C VAL A 114 13.18 -5.38 9.35
N ILE A 115 14.36 -5.27 9.99
CA ILE A 115 15.65 -5.35 9.31
C ILE A 115 15.83 -6.70 8.61
N GLU A 116 15.53 -7.81 9.31
CA GLU A 116 15.67 -9.17 8.78
C GLU A 116 14.72 -9.43 7.60
N LEU A 117 13.44 -9.04 7.71
CA LEU A 117 12.46 -9.25 6.64
C LEU A 117 12.74 -8.40 5.40
N SER A 118 13.35 -7.23 5.58
CA SER A 118 13.65 -6.30 4.49
C SER A 118 15.08 -6.45 3.94
N ALA A 119 15.91 -7.31 4.51
CA ALA A 119 17.33 -7.46 4.13
C ALA A 119 18.07 -6.11 4.08
N LEU A 120 17.99 -5.37 5.20
CA LEU A 120 18.60 -4.06 5.41
C LEU A 120 19.76 -4.08 6.42
N GLU A 121 20.28 -5.25 6.76
CA GLU A 121 21.47 -5.41 7.58
C GLU A 121 22.62 -4.57 7.01
N ASP A 122 23.42 -3.95 7.89
CA ASP A 122 24.55 -3.07 7.56
C ASP A 122 24.21 -1.76 6.81
N LEU A 123 22.94 -1.52 6.48
CA LEU A 123 22.49 -0.30 5.80
C LEU A 123 21.92 0.75 6.76
N GLU A 124 21.71 0.40 8.03
CA GLU A 124 21.04 1.23 9.04
C GLU A 124 21.66 2.62 9.20
N ALA A 125 22.99 2.69 9.16
CA ALA A 125 23.75 3.94 9.28
C ALA A 125 23.82 4.73 7.97
N ARG A 126 23.46 4.13 6.83
CA ARG A 126 23.54 4.77 5.51
C ARG A 126 22.41 5.77 5.35
N ARG A 127 22.67 6.86 4.63
CA ARG A 127 21.64 7.83 4.27
C ARG A 127 20.80 7.33 3.09
N THR A 128 19.53 7.67 3.10
CA THR A 128 18.54 7.24 2.08
C THR A 128 18.88 7.71 0.67
N ASP A 129 19.54 8.86 0.51
CA ASP A 129 20.01 9.42 -0.77
C ASP A 129 21.26 8.71 -1.33
N ARG A 130 21.82 7.76 -0.59
CA ARG A 130 22.99 6.95 -0.98
C ARG A 130 22.64 5.49 -1.25
N LEU A 131 21.35 5.15 -1.27
CA LEU A 131 20.88 3.82 -1.59
C LEU A 131 20.83 3.62 -3.11
N SER A 132 21.21 2.43 -3.55
CA SER A 132 20.86 1.94 -4.89
C SER A 132 19.34 1.78 -5.03
N GLY A 133 18.85 1.66 -6.26
CA GLY A 133 17.41 1.46 -6.50
C GLY A 133 16.85 0.23 -5.80
N GLY A 134 17.60 -0.89 -5.77
CA GLY A 134 17.18 -2.11 -5.10
C GLY A 134 17.19 -1.99 -3.57
N GLU A 135 18.20 -1.33 -2.98
CA GLU A 135 18.23 -1.04 -1.54
C GLU A 135 17.09 -0.10 -1.14
N ALA A 136 16.83 0.93 -1.94
CA ALA A 136 15.73 1.83 -1.72
C ALA A 136 14.40 1.06 -1.79
N GLN A 137 14.20 0.16 -2.76
CA GLN A 137 12.99 -0.65 -2.85
C GLN A 137 12.78 -1.54 -1.61
N ARG A 138 13.86 -2.11 -1.06
CA ARG A 138 13.81 -2.85 0.21
C ARG A 138 13.44 -1.97 1.39
N LEU A 139 13.97 -0.74 1.46
CA LEU A 139 13.54 0.25 2.44
C LEU A 139 12.07 0.67 2.29
N SER A 140 11.52 0.66 1.07
CA SER A 140 10.09 0.90 0.87
C SER A 140 9.20 -0.16 1.49
N PHE A 141 9.72 -1.38 1.53
CA PHE A 141 9.01 -2.56 2.02
C PHE A 141 9.09 -2.66 3.55
N ALA A 142 10.17 -2.15 4.15
CA ALA A 142 10.42 -2.10 5.59
C ALA A 142 9.46 -1.17 6.35
#